data_AF-A0A4Y2EI32-F1
#
_entry.id   AF-A0A4Y2EI32-F1
#
_cell.length_a   1.000
_cell.length_b   1.000
_cell.length_c   1.000
_cell.angle_alpha   90.00
_cell.angle_beta   90.00
_cell.angle_gamma   90.00
#
_symmetry.space_group_name_H-M   'P 1'
#
loop_
_entity.id
_entity.type
_entity.pdbx_description
1 polymer ?
#
loop_
_entity_poly.entity_id
_entity_poly.type
_entity_poly.pdbx_seq_one_letter_code
_entity_poly.pdbx_strand_id
1 'polypeptide(L)'
;MTKTNYLAKKIFKKKGYNLFPSPIFPVTLHYPDFSGIRKSEFPEHSGLKTIVGAVIESVKNLKDVIILTLFSLSVFALLGLQIYMGILSQKCVYIPPPDANFSDWEWRNWTYTETNWVKEKENYILCGNSSGARQCKNNSVCLQGVGPNPNYGYTTFDSFPWALLSAFRLMTQDFWESLYQMVLKTAGPWHMCFFVVIIFLGSFYLVNLILAIVAMSYDELQKKAELEEEAIAAEEAALQAAADAAATAEANRLAEQEAAMNPSPPNGPVKSPSGSSCRSYELFVGQEKTMDERDMKERASIKSETGESSESRSHMNGKVRKVGEKLCYM
;
A
#
# COMPACT_ATOMS: atom_id res chain seq x y z
N MET A 1 -24.81 -45.82 -36.69
CA MET A 1 -23.56 -46.51 -36.30
C MET A 1 -23.57 -46.72 -34.79
N THR A 2 -24.40 -47.66 -34.35
CA THR A 2 -24.64 -47.99 -32.95
C THR A 2 -24.42 -49.49 -32.85
N LYS A 3 -23.55 -49.94 -31.92
CA LYS A 3 -23.22 -51.35 -31.54
C LYS A 3 -21.76 -51.84 -31.76
N THR A 4 -20.73 -51.06 -31.46
CA THR A 4 -19.35 -51.61 -31.34
C THR A 4 -18.55 -51.17 -30.09
N ASN A 5 -19.11 -50.39 -29.17
CA ASN A 5 -18.36 -49.88 -28.01
C ASN A 5 -18.74 -50.47 -26.63
N TYR A 6 -19.53 -51.55 -26.60
CA TYR A 6 -19.95 -52.19 -25.33
C TYR A 6 -19.11 -53.41 -24.92
N LEU A 7 -18.19 -53.89 -25.76
CA LEU A 7 -17.38 -55.09 -25.46
C LEU A 7 -15.97 -54.80 -24.96
N ALA A 8 -15.42 -53.60 -25.13
CA ALA A 8 -14.06 -53.28 -24.66
C ALA A 8 -13.99 -52.85 -23.17
N LYS A 9 -15.12 -52.43 -22.57
CA LYS A 9 -15.17 -51.95 -21.17
C LYS A 9 -15.17 -53.06 -20.12
N LYS A 10 -15.26 -54.34 -20.51
CA LYS A 10 -15.39 -55.46 -19.56
C LYS A 10 -14.10 -56.25 -19.29
N ILE A 11 -12.98 -55.92 -19.94
CA ILE A 11 -11.72 -56.68 -19.78
C ILE A 11 -10.63 -55.93 -18.99
N PHE A 12 -10.72 -54.61 -18.81
CA PHE A 12 -9.68 -53.81 -18.12
C PHE A 12 -9.97 -53.47 -16.64
N LYS A 13 -10.79 -54.27 -15.95
CA LYS A 13 -10.97 -54.19 -14.48
C LYS A 13 -10.30 -55.38 -13.77
N LYS A 14 -9.03 -55.68 -14.08
CA LYS A 14 -8.34 -56.75 -13.34
C LYS A 14 -6.84 -56.62 -13.08
N LYS A 15 -6.15 -55.59 -13.53
CA LYS A 15 -4.79 -55.31 -13.04
C LYS A 15 -4.63 -53.82 -12.82
N GLY A 16 -4.41 -53.47 -11.56
CA GLY A 16 -4.03 -52.12 -11.16
C GLY A 16 -2.68 -51.73 -11.77
N TYR A 17 -2.36 -50.46 -11.54
CA TYR A 17 -1.19 -49.71 -12.02
C TYR A 17 -1.34 -49.14 -13.43
N ASN A 18 -1.35 -47.81 -13.52
CA ASN A 18 -0.60 -47.10 -14.54
C ASN A 18 -0.16 -45.72 -14.05
N LEU A 19 1.14 -45.52 -14.23
CA LEU A 19 1.94 -44.31 -14.09
C LEU A 19 1.56 -43.27 -15.18
N PHE A 20 1.66 -42.00 -14.80
CA PHE A 20 1.77 -40.81 -15.66
C PHE A 20 3.11 -40.80 -16.47
N PRO A 21 3.40 -39.88 -17.44
CA PRO A 21 2.86 -38.51 -17.51
C PRO A 21 2.55 -37.82 -18.89
N SER A 22 1.59 -36.88 -18.83
CA SER A 22 1.50 -35.50 -19.44
C SER A 22 1.65 -35.26 -20.96
N PRO A 23 0.86 -34.35 -21.60
CA PRO A 23 0.97 -32.91 -21.35
C PRO A 23 -0.36 -32.09 -21.33
N ILE A 24 -0.25 -30.81 -20.95
CA ILE A 24 -1.19 -29.69 -21.14
C ILE A 24 -2.32 -29.58 -20.08
N PHE A 25 -2.16 -28.66 -19.11
CA PHE A 25 -3.23 -28.17 -18.24
C PHE A 25 -3.64 -26.75 -18.64
N PRO A 26 -4.95 -26.46 -18.82
CA PRO A 26 -5.50 -25.12 -18.65
C PRO A 26 -5.63 -24.82 -17.15
N VAL A 27 -5.33 -23.58 -16.75
CA VAL A 27 -5.47 -23.11 -15.37
C VAL A 27 -6.96 -22.86 -15.09
N THR A 28 -7.62 -23.84 -14.46
CA THR A 28 -8.90 -23.62 -13.77
C THR A 28 -8.58 -23.25 -12.33
N LEU A 29 -8.91 -22.02 -11.92
CA LEU A 29 -8.85 -21.57 -10.53
C LEU A 29 -9.85 -22.38 -9.70
N HIS A 30 -9.36 -23.40 -9.00
CA HIS A 30 -10.09 -24.08 -7.94
C HIS A 30 -9.89 -23.29 -6.64
N TYR A 31 -10.93 -22.65 -6.15
CA TYR A 31 -10.97 -22.20 -4.75
C TYR A 31 -10.92 -23.44 -3.85
N PRO A 32 -10.09 -23.47 -2.79
CA PRO A 32 -10.12 -24.57 -1.84
C PRO A 32 -11.41 -24.50 -1.00
N ASP A 33 -12.13 -25.62 -0.97
CA ASP A 33 -13.31 -25.86 -0.13
C ASP A 33 -12.86 -26.10 1.32
N PHE A 34 -13.22 -25.17 2.20
CA PHE A 34 -12.88 -25.16 3.64
C PHE A 34 -13.99 -25.75 4.52
N SER A 35 -14.82 -26.66 4.00
CA SER A 35 -15.95 -27.24 4.74
C SER A 35 -15.59 -28.27 5.82
N GLY A 36 -14.31 -28.53 6.12
CA GLY A 36 -13.91 -29.67 6.97
C GLY A 36 -12.78 -29.49 7.99
N ILE A 37 -12.20 -28.30 8.17
CA ILE A 37 -11.10 -28.14 9.16
C ILE A 37 -11.69 -27.89 10.55
N ARG A 38 -11.74 -28.95 11.38
CA ARG A 38 -12.02 -28.81 12.82
C ARG A 38 -10.94 -27.95 13.48
N LYS A 39 -11.39 -26.88 14.15
CA LYS A 39 -10.62 -25.84 14.88
C LYS A 39 -9.64 -26.31 15.97
N SER A 40 -9.41 -27.61 16.17
CA SER A 40 -8.83 -28.12 17.42
C SER A 40 -7.30 -28.19 17.48
N GLU A 41 -6.55 -27.68 16.51
CA GLU A 41 -5.08 -27.81 16.48
C GLU A 41 -4.34 -26.48 16.23
N PHE A 42 -4.92 -25.34 16.61
CA PHE A 42 -4.17 -24.09 16.72
C PHE A 42 -4.14 -23.65 18.18
N PRO A 43 -2.96 -23.48 18.80
CA PRO A 43 -2.88 -22.95 20.16
C PRO A 43 -3.55 -21.59 20.21
N GLU A 44 -4.51 -21.50 21.12
CA GLU A 44 -5.46 -20.42 21.31
C GLU A 44 -4.78 -19.18 21.91
N HIS A 45 -3.97 -18.50 21.11
CA HIS A 45 -3.61 -17.12 21.39
C HIS A 45 -4.56 -16.23 20.59
N SER A 46 -5.62 -15.76 21.26
CA SER A 46 -6.58 -14.76 20.75
C SER A 46 -5.87 -13.53 20.13
N GLY A 47 -4.63 -13.25 20.56
CA GLY A 47 -3.78 -12.20 19.99
C GLY A 47 -3.36 -12.41 18.52
N LEU A 48 -3.21 -13.64 18.01
CA LEU A 48 -2.77 -13.84 16.61
C LEU A 48 -3.83 -13.37 15.61
N LYS A 49 -5.12 -13.54 15.93
CA LYS A 49 -6.21 -13.06 15.07
C LYS A 49 -6.27 -11.54 15.04
N THR A 50 -6.04 -10.90 16.19
CA THR A 50 -5.97 -9.44 16.28
C THR A 50 -4.76 -8.87 15.55
N ILE A 51 -3.59 -9.50 15.67
CA ILE A 51 -2.37 -9.08 14.96
C ILE A 51 -2.53 -9.27 13.46
N VAL A 52 -3.05 -10.41 13.00
CA VAL A 52 -3.29 -10.66 11.57
C VAL A 52 -4.34 -9.68 11.02
N GLY A 53 -5.40 -9.40 11.78
CA GLY A 53 -6.39 -8.38 11.42
C GLY A 53 -5.79 -6.98 11.30
N ALA A 54 -4.95 -6.57 12.25
CA ALA A 54 -4.24 -5.30 12.22
C ALA A 54 -3.28 -5.21 11.02
N VAL A 55 -2.50 -6.27 10.74
CA VAL A 55 -1.56 -6.31 9.60
C VAL A 55 -2.30 -6.21 8.26
N ILE A 56 -3.41 -6.93 8.09
CA ILE A 56 -4.20 -6.87 6.85
C ILE A 56 -4.77 -5.47 6.64
N GLU A 57 -5.25 -4.83 7.71
CA GLU A 57 -5.77 -3.46 7.64
C GLU A 57 -4.66 -2.46 7.29
N SER A 58 -3.47 -2.59 7.89
CA SER A 58 -2.30 -1.81 7.50
C SER A 58 -1.92 -1.97 6.02
N VAL A 59 -2.00 -3.19 5.46
CA VAL A 59 -1.68 -3.42 4.04
C VAL A 59 -2.66 -2.70 3.09
N LYS A 60 -3.93 -2.58 3.46
CA LYS A 60 -4.92 -1.86 2.62
C LYS A 60 -4.60 -0.37 2.51
N ASN A 61 -4.16 0.24 3.61
CA ASN A 61 -3.75 1.65 3.62
C ASN A 61 -2.48 1.86 2.78
N LEU A 62 -1.67 0.81 2.59
CA LEU A 62 -0.47 0.83 1.75
C LEU A 62 -0.72 0.49 0.28
N LYS A 63 -1.95 0.12 -0.13
CA LYS A 63 -2.21 -0.42 -1.48
C LYS A 63 -1.75 0.53 -2.60
N ASP A 64 -1.99 1.83 -2.47
CA ASP A 64 -1.71 2.80 -3.53
C ASP A 64 -0.21 3.04 -3.65
N VAL A 65 0.48 3.06 -2.51
CA VAL A 65 1.94 3.11 -2.46
C VAL A 65 2.54 1.84 -3.06
N ILE A 66 2.02 0.65 -2.72
CA ILE A 66 2.47 -0.63 -3.29
C ILE A 66 2.23 -0.69 -4.82
N ILE A 67 1.12 -0.15 -5.32
CA ILE A 67 0.89 -0.10 -6.78
C ILE A 67 1.93 0.82 -7.43
N LEU A 68 2.24 1.97 -6.83
CA LEU A 68 3.28 2.88 -7.29
C LEU A 68 4.69 2.25 -7.23
N THR A 69 4.99 1.44 -6.19
CA THR A 69 6.28 0.72 -6.08
C THR A 69 6.43 -0.27 -7.21
N LEU A 70 5.40 -1.08 -7.45
CA LEU A 70 5.43 -2.10 -8.47
C LEU A 70 5.51 -1.49 -9.87
N PHE A 71 4.82 -0.37 -10.11
CA PHE A 71 4.90 0.34 -11.37
C PHE A 71 6.31 0.89 -11.63
N SER A 72 6.89 1.60 -10.66
CA SER A 72 8.25 2.17 -10.80
C SER A 72 9.33 1.08 -10.93
N LEU A 73 9.25 0.02 -10.13
CA LEU A 73 10.11 -1.15 -10.25
C LEU A 73 9.99 -1.82 -11.61
N SER A 74 8.79 -1.92 -12.17
CA SER A 74 8.57 -2.53 -13.49
C SER A 74 9.26 -1.74 -14.60
N VAL A 75 9.24 -0.39 -14.53
CA VAL A 75 9.94 0.46 -15.51
C VAL A 75 11.45 0.21 -15.46
N PHE A 76 12.05 0.21 -14.27
CA PHE A 76 13.49 -0.07 -14.13
C PHE A 76 13.86 -1.52 -14.47
N ALA A 77 13.00 -2.47 -14.15
CA ALA A 77 13.18 -3.87 -14.52
C ALA A 77 13.18 -4.07 -16.04
N LEU A 78 12.28 -3.41 -16.77
CA LEU A 78 12.25 -3.44 -18.22
C LEU A 78 13.50 -2.79 -18.81
N LEU A 79 13.93 -1.63 -18.29
CA LEU A 79 15.19 -1.01 -18.73
C LEU A 79 16.40 -1.93 -18.47
N GLY A 80 16.48 -2.54 -17.29
CA GLY A 80 17.54 -3.49 -16.94
C GLY A 80 17.52 -4.73 -17.83
N LEU A 81 16.35 -5.30 -18.11
CA LEU A 81 16.15 -6.43 -19.02
C LEU A 81 16.66 -6.09 -20.43
N GLN A 82 16.32 -4.92 -20.98
CA GLN A 82 16.74 -4.54 -22.33
C GLN A 82 18.25 -4.33 -22.46
N ILE A 83 18.91 -3.79 -21.43
CA ILE A 83 20.34 -3.48 -21.47
C ILE A 83 21.19 -4.70 -21.10
N TYR A 84 20.71 -5.55 -20.20
CA TYR A 84 21.48 -6.61 -19.57
C TYR A 84 21.02 -8.02 -19.89
N MET A 85 20.22 -8.19 -20.95
CA MET A 85 19.79 -9.50 -21.41
C MET A 85 21.01 -10.39 -21.70
N GLY A 86 21.15 -11.46 -20.94
CA GLY A 86 22.17 -12.49 -21.09
C GLY A 86 23.59 -12.08 -20.71
N ILE A 87 23.86 -10.86 -20.20
CA ILE A 87 25.25 -10.44 -19.92
C ILE A 87 25.87 -11.22 -18.76
N LEU A 88 25.06 -11.65 -17.78
CA LEU A 88 25.56 -12.39 -16.61
C LEU A 88 25.82 -13.88 -16.92
N SER A 89 25.38 -14.33 -18.10
CA SER A 89 25.70 -15.66 -18.62
C SER A 89 27.05 -15.70 -19.36
N GLN A 90 27.74 -14.55 -19.50
CA GLN A 90 29.03 -14.46 -20.18
C GLN A 90 30.14 -15.11 -19.35
N LYS A 91 30.85 -16.08 -19.95
CA LYS A 91 31.94 -16.82 -19.30
C LYS A 91 33.15 -16.93 -20.22
N CYS A 92 34.33 -17.07 -19.61
CA CYS A 92 35.54 -17.40 -20.35
C CYS A 92 35.61 -18.91 -20.60
N VAL A 93 35.70 -19.30 -21.87
CA VAL A 93 35.86 -20.70 -22.32
C VAL A 93 37.23 -20.87 -22.94
N TYR A 94 37.95 -21.94 -22.60
CA TYR A 94 39.24 -22.23 -23.22
C TYR A 94 39.10 -22.47 -24.72
N ILE A 95 40.01 -21.88 -25.49
CA ILE A 95 40.10 -22.12 -26.93
C ILE A 95 40.64 -23.54 -27.12
N PRO A 96 39.98 -24.40 -27.90
CA PRO A 96 40.48 -25.73 -28.19
C PRO A 96 41.84 -25.66 -28.92
N PRO A 97 42.66 -26.71 -28.81
CA PRO A 97 43.94 -26.77 -29.50
C PRO A 97 43.76 -26.63 -31.02
N PRO A 98 44.65 -25.89 -31.71
CA PRO A 98 44.52 -25.55 -33.13
C PRO A 98 44.57 -26.76 -34.07
N ASP A 99 45.06 -27.90 -33.60
CA ASP A 99 45.23 -29.13 -34.41
C ASP A 99 43.94 -29.96 -34.51
N ALA A 100 42.86 -29.55 -33.84
CA ALA A 100 41.59 -30.26 -33.84
C ALA A 100 40.57 -29.58 -34.77
N ASN A 101 40.10 -30.32 -35.78
CA ASN A 101 38.97 -29.90 -36.62
C ASN A 101 37.67 -30.09 -35.84
N PHE A 102 37.20 -29.03 -35.18
CA PHE A 102 35.92 -29.04 -34.49
C PHE A 102 34.76 -28.78 -35.46
N SER A 103 33.78 -29.69 -35.48
CA SER A 103 32.47 -29.44 -36.06
C SER A 103 31.59 -28.58 -35.13
N ASP A 104 30.49 -28.02 -35.65
CA ASP A 104 29.59 -27.15 -34.88
C ASP A 104 29.02 -27.80 -33.61
N TRP A 105 28.74 -29.12 -33.66
CA TRP A 105 28.19 -29.84 -32.51
C TRP A 105 29.28 -30.16 -31.48
N GLU A 106 30.51 -30.46 -31.90
CA GLU A 106 31.66 -30.65 -31.01
C GLU A 106 32.02 -29.34 -30.33
N TRP A 107 32.00 -28.23 -31.07
CA TRP A 107 32.17 -26.89 -30.51
C TRP A 107 31.09 -26.59 -29.47
N ARG A 108 29.82 -26.84 -29.80
CA ARG A 108 28.72 -26.66 -28.85
C ARG A 108 28.94 -27.51 -27.58
N ASN A 109 29.27 -28.79 -27.73
CA ASN A 109 29.54 -29.67 -26.60
C ASN A 109 30.74 -29.19 -25.77
N TRP A 110 31.82 -28.75 -26.43
CA TRP A 110 32.99 -28.15 -25.80
C TRP A 110 32.62 -26.93 -24.97
N THR A 111 31.83 -26.02 -25.53
CA THR A 111 31.39 -24.81 -24.83
C THR A 111 30.49 -25.14 -23.65
N TYR A 112 29.58 -26.13 -23.71
CA TYR A 112 28.71 -26.45 -22.58
C TYR A 112 29.36 -27.32 -21.50
N THR A 113 30.59 -27.81 -21.72
CA THR A 113 31.31 -28.63 -20.73
C THR A 113 31.94 -27.76 -19.66
N GLU A 114 31.54 -27.94 -18.39
CA GLU A 114 31.98 -27.11 -17.25
C GLU A 114 33.49 -27.13 -16.98
N THR A 115 34.20 -28.19 -17.40
CA THR A 115 35.67 -28.30 -17.25
C THR A 115 36.42 -27.34 -18.14
N ASN A 116 35.78 -26.89 -19.23
CA ASN A 116 36.39 -26.01 -20.22
C ASN A 116 36.17 -24.52 -19.87
N TRP A 117 35.49 -24.22 -18.76
CA TRP A 117 35.29 -22.86 -18.27
C TRP A 117 36.40 -22.46 -17.32
N VAL A 118 36.85 -21.21 -17.43
CA VAL A 118 37.86 -20.67 -16.54
C VAL A 118 37.23 -20.43 -15.15
N LYS A 119 37.82 -21.04 -14.12
CA LYS A 119 37.43 -20.90 -12.71
C LYS A 119 38.51 -20.17 -11.91
N GLU A 120 38.10 -19.32 -10.98
CA GLU A 120 38.96 -18.67 -10.00
C GLU A 120 38.41 -18.97 -8.60
N LYS A 121 39.20 -19.64 -7.75
CA LYS A 121 38.81 -20.02 -6.37
C LYS A 121 37.40 -20.64 -6.32
N GLU A 122 37.17 -21.65 -7.18
CA GLU A 122 35.92 -22.42 -7.34
C GLU A 122 34.74 -21.70 -8.03
N ASN A 123 34.83 -20.38 -8.27
CA ASN A 123 33.78 -19.64 -8.98
C ASN A 123 34.15 -19.37 -10.43
N TYR A 124 33.16 -19.43 -11.33
CA TYR A 124 33.34 -19.05 -12.73
C TYR A 124 33.62 -17.55 -12.85
N ILE A 125 34.57 -17.19 -13.71
CA ILE A 125 34.82 -15.77 -13.99
C ILE A 125 33.84 -15.25 -15.04
N LEU A 126 33.23 -14.11 -14.74
CA LEU A 126 32.46 -13.34 -15.69
C LEU A 126 33.39 -12.47 -16.54
N CYS A 127 33.07 -12.33 -17.82
CA CYS A 127 33.87 -11.59 -18.80
C CYS A 127 33.00 -10.73 -19.71
N GLY A 128 33.64 -9.83 -20.44
CA GLY A 128 32.98 -9.01 -21.45
C GLY A 128 33.90 -8.64 -22.60
N ASN A 129 33.31 -8.43 -23.79
CA ASN A 129 34.06 -7.97 -24.96
C ASN A 129 34.11 -6.43 -25.07
N SER A 130 33.40 -5.72 -24.20
CA SER A 130 33.41 -4.25 -24.15
C SER A 130 34.75 -3.71 -23.67
N SER A 131 35.12 -2.53 -24.16
CA SER A 131 36.29 -1.80 -23.65
C SER A 131 36.13 -1.51 -22.15
N GLY A 132 37.11 -1.92 -21.34
CA GLY A 132 37.07 -1.79 -19.89
C GLY A 132 36.32 -2.90 -19.13
N ALA A 133 35.67 -3.84 -19.82
CA ALA A 133 35.16 -5.07 -19.19
C ALA A 133 36.31 -6.02 -18.82
N ARG A 134 36.03 -6.99 -17.95
CA ARG A 134 37.02 -7.98 -17.53
C ARG A 134 37.35 -8.89 -18.71
N GLN A 135 38.60 -8.80 -19.15
CA GLN A 135 39.14 -9.63 -20.22
C GLN A 135 39.48 -11.04 -19.71
N CYS A 136 39.32 -12.01 -20.61
CA CYS A 136 39.74 -13.38 -20.37
C CYS A 136 41.28 -13.51 -20.47
N LYS A 137 41.86 -14.55 -19.85
CA LYS A 137 43.30 -14.83 -19.95
C LYS A 137 43.66 -15.38 -21.34
N ASN A 138 44.93 -15.28 -21.73
CA ASN A 138 45.46 -15.85 -22.99
C ASN A 138 45.04 -17.33 -23.11
N ASN A 139 44.53 -17.71 -24.28
CA ASN A 139 43.92 -19.01 -24.60
C ASN A 139 42.46 -19.23 -24.11
N SER A 140 41.73 -18.16 -23.77
CA SER A 140 40.29 -18.25 -23.51
C SER A 140 39.52 -17.12 -24.20
N VAL A 141 38.31 -17.43 -24.65
CA VAL A 141 37.39 -16.49 -25.32
C VAL A 141 36.16 -16.25 -24.47
N CYS A 142 35.64 -15.03 -24.51
CA CYS A 142 34.41 -14.68 -23.81
C CYS A 142 33.20 -15.04 -24.66
N LEU A 143 32.34 -15.89 -24.15
CA LEU A 143 31.12 -16.34 -24.84
C LEU A 143 29.89 -16.13 -23.96
N GLN A 144 28.80 -15.70 -24.59
CA GLN A 144 27.51 -15.47 -23.96
C GLN A 144 26.61 -16.70 -24.06
N GLY A 145 25.77 -16.96 -23.06
CA GLY A 145 24.77 -18.04 -23.08
C GLY A 145 25.34 -19.46 -22.91
N VAL A 146 26.57 -19.57 -22.41
CA VAL A 146 27.29 -20.85 -22.35
C VAL A 146 27.09 -21.59 -21.01
N GLY A 147 26.88 -20.87 -19.92
CA GLY A 147 26.69 -21.51 -18.62
C GLY A 147 25.64 -20.82 -17.75
N PRO A 148 25.34 -21.40 -16.57
CA PRO A 148 24.31 -20.90 -15.69
C PRO A 148 24.67 -19.53 -15.16
N ASN A 149 23.64 -18.74 -14.87
CA ASN A 149 23.80 -17.44 -14.25
C ASN A 149 24.37 -17.57 -12.82
N PRO A 150 25.03 -16.52 -12.29
CA PRO A 150 25.60 -16.51 -10.94
C PRO A 150 24.55 -16.80 -9.85
N ASN A 151 25.02 -17.21 -8.67
CA ASN A 151 24.19 -17.46 -7.49
C ASN A 151 23.05 -18.45 -7.78
N TYR A 152 23.38 -19.65 -8.27
CA TYR A 152 22.42 -20.71 -8.62
C TYR A 152 21.34 -20.30 -9.64
N GLY A 153 21.64 -19.30 -10.48
CA GLY A 153 20.70 -18.80 -11.48
C GLY A 153 19.72 -17.75 -10.96
N TYR A 154 19.85 -17.27 -9.73
CA TYR A 154 18.95 -16.25 -9.16
C TYR A 154 19.34 -14.82 -9.54
N THR A 155 20.59 -14.59 -9.94
CA THR A 155 21.07 -13.25 -10.31
C THR A 155 21.14 -13.10 -11.82
N THR A 156 20.04 -12.64 -12.42
CA THR A 156 19.89 -12.54 -13.89
C THR A 156 19.01 -11.35 -14.29
N PHE A 157 19.18 -10.89 -15.53
CA PHE A 157 18.28 -9.95 -16.19
C PHE A 157 17.66 -10.56 -17.45
N ASP A 158 17.54 -11.89 -17.53
CA ASP A 158 17.15 -12.57 -18.78
C ASP A 158 15.63 -12.70 -18.93
N SER A 159 14.91 -12.71 -17.80
CA SER A 159 13.46 -12.76 -17.75
C SER A 159 12.92 -11.66 -16.87
N PHE A 160 11.70 -11.20 -17.17
CA PHE A 160 11.07 -10.09 -16.43
C PHE A 160 11.01 -10.30 -14.91
N PRO A 161 10.61 -11.46 -14.34
CA PRO A 161 10.56 -11.62 -12.89
C PRO A 161 11.94 -11.58 -12.21
N TRP A 162 12.97 -12.14 -12.86
CA TRP A 162 14.35 -12.09 -12.34
C TRP A 162 14.95 -10.69 -12.47
N ALA A 163 14.63 -9.97 -13.54
CA ALA A 163 14.97 -8.57 -13.71
C ALA A 163 14.26 -7.67 -12.67
N LEU A 164 12.99 -7.97 -12.35
CA LEU A 164 12.23 -7.28 -11.30
C LEU A 164 12.84 -7.53 -9.91
N LEU A 165 13.23 -8.77 -9.60
CA LEU A 165 13.94 -9.09 -8.35
C LEU A 165 15.29 -8.37 -8.27
N SER A 166 16.04 -8.33 -9.37
CA SER A 166 17.31 -7.62 -9.44
C SER A 166 17.12 -6.10 -9.32
N ALA A 167 16.09 -5.52 -9.95
CA ALA A 167 15.74 -4.10 -9.79
C ALA A 167 15.30 -3.78 -8.36
N PHE A 168 14.51 -4.65 -7.74
CA PHE A 168 14.12 -4.53 -6.34
C PHE A 168 15.35 -4.53 -5.42
N ARG A 169 16.27 -5.47 -5.62
CA ARG A 169 17.55 -5.55 -4.91
C ARG A 169 18.37 -4.26 -5.03
N LEU A 170 18.38 -3.64 -6.22
CA LEU A 170 19.07 -2.36 -6.44
C LEU A 170 18.37 -1.18 -5.75
N MET A 171 17.03 -1.16 -5.74
CA MET A 171 16.24 -0.13 -5.08
C MET A 171 16.39 -0.19 -3.55
N THR A 172 16.39 -1.39 -2.97
CA THR A 172 16.54 -1.61 -1.52
C THR A 172 17.98 -1.57 -1.04
N GLN A 173 18.95 -1.45 -1.95
CA GLN A 173 20.38 -1.48 -1.64
C GLN A 173 20.79 -2.77 -0.88
N ASP A 174 20.22 -3.92 -1.24
CA ASP A 174 20.54 -5.21 -0.62
C ASP A 174 21.65 -5.96 -1.39
N PHE A 175 22.84 -6.06 -0.80
CA PHE A 175 24.02 -6.69 -1.41
C PHE A 175 24.29 -6.21 -2.85
N TRP A 176 23.88 -4.98 -3.18
CA TRP A 176 23.80 -4.46 -4.55
C TRP A 176 25.18 -4.32 -5.20
N GLU A 177 26.22 -4.12 -4.39
CA GLU A 177 27.61 -3.94 -4.83
C GLU A 177 28.15 -5.20 -5.54
N SER A 178 27.71 -6.38 -5.12
CA SER A 178 28.06 -7.64 -5.79
C SER A 178 27.46 -7.71 -7.19
N LEU A 179 26.17 -7.35 -7.34
CA LEU A 179 25.51 -7.26 -8.65
C LEU A 179 26.16 -6.20 -9.55
N TYR A 180 26.42 -5.02 -8.98
CA TYR A 180 27.12 -3.93 -9.62
C TYR A 180 28.49 -4.36 -10.16
N GLN A 181 29.32 -5.00 -9.33
CA GLN A 181 30.63 -5.49 -9.75
C GLN A 181 30.53 -6.55 -10.85
N MET A 182 29.54 -7.44 -10.80
CA MET A 182 29.32 -8.43 -11.85
C MET A 182 28.98 -7.77 -13.18
N VAL A 183 28.05 -6.81 -13.19
CA VAL A 183 27.65 -6.08 -14.39
C VAL A 183 28.80 -5.23 -14.95
N LEU A 184 29.59 -4.56 -14.12
CA LEU A 184 30.75 -3.81 -14.61
C LEU A 184 31.84 -4.71 -15.21
N LYS A 185 32.04 -5.91 -14.64
CA LYS A 185 32.99 -6.89 -15.17
C LYS A 185 32.55 -7.46 -16.53
N THR A 186 31.26 -7.52 -16.83
CA THR A 186 30.74 -8.06 -18.10
C THR A 186 30.43 -6.98 -19.15
N ALA A 187 29.74 -5.91 -18.75
CA ALA A 187 29.29 -4.87 -19.68
C ALA A 187 30.29 -3.72 -19.83
N GLY A 188 31.13 -3.49 -18.80
CA GLY A 188 32.15 -2.43 -18.77
C GLY A 188 31.80 -1.25 -17.84
N PRO A 189 32.75 -0.31 -17.64
CA PRO A 189 32.65 0.76 -16.64
C PRO A 189 31.60 1.82 -16.96
N TRP A 190 31.24 2.02 -18.23
CA TRP A 190 30.24 3.04 -18.63
C TRP A 190 28.86 2.79 -18.01
N HIS A 191 28.55 1.53 -17.71
CA HIS A 191 27.31 1.13 -17.07
C HIS A 191 27.17 1.63 -15.63
N MET A 192 28.20 2.24 -15.03
CA MET A 192 28.09 2.95 -13.75
C MET A 192 26.97 4.00 -13.76
N CYS A 193 26.76 4.71 -14.88
CA CYS A 193 25.71 5.72 -14.99
C CYS A 193 24.31 5.14 -14.74
N PHE A 194 24.04 3.92 -15.23
CA PHE A 194 22.77 3.23 -14.98
C PHE A 194 22.56 2.95 -13.48
N PHE A 195 23.61 2.46 -12.80
CA PHE A 195 23.54 2.18 -11.37
C PHE A 195 23.38 3.43 -10.52
N VAL A 196 24.04 4.53 -10.89
CA VAL A 196 23.85 5.82 -10.20
C VAL A 196 22.41 6.29 -10.32
N VAL A 197 21.83 6.23 -11.52
CA VAL A 197 20.43 6.65 -11.75
C VAL A 197 19.44 5.79 -10.97
N ILE A 198 19.55 4.46 -11.04
CA ILE A 198 18.61 3.56 -10.36
C ILE A 198 18.76 3.62 -8.85
N ILE A 199 19.97 3.78 -8.31
CA ILE A 199 20.20 3.91 -6.86
C ILE A 199 19.68 5.26 -6.39
N PHE A 200 20.00 6.35 -7.09
CA PHE A 200 19.53 7.68 -6.73
C PHE A 200 18.00 7.72 -6.74
N LEU A 201 17.37 7.41 -7.89
CA LEU A 201 15.91 7.41 -8.02
C LEU A 201 15.25 6.39 -7.10
N GLY A 202 15.85 5.21 -6.90
CA GLY A 202 15.36 4.17 -6.01
C GLY A 202 15.39 4.59 -4.53
N SER A 203 16.46 5.25 -4.09
CA SER A 203 16.55 5.77 -2.72
C SER A 203 15.59 6.93 -2.47
N PHE A 204 15.45 7.88 -3.40
CA PHE A 204 14.40 8.91 -3.28
C PHE A 204 13.02 8.29 -3.26
N TYR A 205 12.80 7.27 -4.07
CA TYR A 205 11.57 6.53 -4.09
C TYR A 205 11.27 5.86 -2.74
N LEU A 206 12.25 5.19 -2.12
CA LEU A 206 12.08 4.60 -0.78
C LEU A 206 11.83 5.64 0.31
N VAL A 207 12.50 6.79 0.27
CA VAL A 207 12.24 7.89 1.22
C VAL A 207 10.82 8.42 1.04
N ASN A 208 10.39 8.63 -0.21
CA ASN A 208 9.03 9.09 -0.51
C ASN A 208 7.97 8.04 -0.11
N LEU A 209 8.30 6.76 -0.20
CA LEU A 209 7.47 5.68 0.32
C LEU A 209 7.34 5.79 1.84
N ILE A 210 8.45 5.93 2.57
CA ILE A 210 8.42 6.08 4.03
C ILE A 210 7.63 7.32 4.43
N LEU A 211 7.84 8.46 3.77
CA LEU A 211 7.11 9.70 4.05
C LEU A 211 5.61 9.55 3.82
N ALA A 212 5.19 8.87 2.75
CA ALA A 212 3.77 8.60 2.51
C ALA A 212 3.16 7.71 3.60
N ILE A 213 3.86 6.66 4.03
CA ILE A 213 3.40 5.77 5.10
C ILE A 213 3.25 6.53 6.41
N VAL A 214 4.27 7.32 6.74
CA VAL A 214 4.31 8.13 7.95
C VAL A 214 3.17 9.16 7.92
N ALA A 215 2.95 9.86 6.81
CA ALA A 215 1.83 10.79 6.64
C ALA A 215 0.47 10.10 6.80
N MET A 216 0.22 8.98 6.13
CA MET A 216 -1.03 8.23 6.28
C MET A 216 -1.27 7.75 7.71
N SER A 217 -0.21 7.30 8.40
CA SER A 217 -0.32 6.91 9.81
C SER A 217 -0.60 8.09 10.74
N TYR A 218 -0.05 9.27 10.44
CA TYR A 218 -0.35 10.50 11.17
C TYR A 218 -1.78 10.95 10.94
N ASP A 219 -2.26 10.93 9.68
CA ASP A 219 -3.64 11.29 9.34
C ASP A 219 -4.65 10.35 10.02
N GLU A 220 -4.35 9.05 10.09
CA GLU A 220 -5.19 8.06 10.78
C GLU A 220 -5.22 8.29 12.30
N LEU A 221 -4.08 8.64 12.90
CA LEU A 221 -4.00 9.01 14.32
C LEU A 221 -4.79 10.29 14.63
N GLN A 222 -4.66 11.33 13.80
CA GLN A 222 -5.40 12.58 13.98
C GLN A 222 -6.90 12.34 13.87
N LYS A 223 -7.34 11.62 12.83
CA LYS A 223 -8.75 11.29 12.64
C LYS A 223 -9.31 10.48 13.80
N LYS A 224 -8.54 9.55 14.37
CA LYS A 224 -8.98 8.77 15.53
C LYS A 224 -9.13 9.63 16.78
N ALA A 225 -8.20 10.57 17.01
CA ALA A 225 -8.27 11.50 18.13
C ALA A 225 -9.49 12.43 18.01
N GLU A 226 -9.76 12.97 16.82
CA GLU A 226 -10.94 13.79 16.54
C GLU A 226 -12.25 13.04 16.80
N LEU A 227 -12.35 11.78 16.35
CA LEU A 227 -13.54 10.95 16.59
C LEU A 227 -13.75 10.61 18.07
N GLU A 228 -12.67 10.45 18.85
CA GLU A 228 -12.75 10.21 20.28
C GLU A 228 -13.20 11.46 21.04
N GLU A 229 -12.72 12.64 20.65
CA GLU A 229 -13.16 13.93 21.21
C GLU A 229 -14.63 14.21 20.89
N GLU A 230 -15.08 13.96 19.66
CA GLU A 230 -16.50 14.08 19.27
C GLU A 230 -17.40 13.12 20.05
N ALA A 231 -16.93 11.89 20.32
CA ALA A 231 -17.68 10.92 21.11
C ALA A 231 -17.83 11.36 22.58
N ILE A 232 -16.76 11.89 23.19
CA ILE A 232 -16.80 12.42 24.56
C ILE A 232 -17.74 13.63 24.63
N ALA A 233 -17.64 14.57 23.70
CA ALA A 233 -18.50 15.75 23.67
C ALA A 233 -19.99 15.37 23.50
N ALA A 234 -20.29 14.36 22.67
CA ALA A 234 -21.65 13.86 22.51
C ALA A 234 -22.19 13.19 23.79
N GLU A 235 -21.35 12.45 24.51
CA GLU A 235 -21.72 11.84 25.80
C GLU A 235 -21.98 12.90 26.88
N GLU A 236 -21.12 13.93 26.98
CA GLU A 236 -21.31 15.04 27.90
C GLU A 236 -22.59 15.83 27.60
N ALA A 237 -22.88 16.11 26.32
CA ALA A 237 -24.11 16.78 25.91
C ALA A 237 -25.36 15.94 26.24
N ALA A 238 -25.30 14.62 26.10
CA ALA A 238 -26.40 13.72 26.45
C ALA A 238 -26.65 13.71 27.97
N LEU A 239 -25.58 13.70 28.78
CA LEU A 239 -25.66 13.80 30.24
C LEU A 239 -26.27 15.14 30.69
N GLN A 240 -25.86 16.26 30.07
CA GLN A 240 -26.43 17.58 30.37
C GLN A 240 -27.91 17.66 29.99
N ALA A 241 -28.30 17.17 28.82
CA ALA A 241 -29.70 17.14 28.41
C ALA A 241 -30.58 16.28 29.33
N ALA A 242 -30.05 15.15 29.82
CA ALA A 242 -30.74 14.31 30.78
C ALA A 242 -30.88 14.99 32.16
N ALA A 243 -29.86 15.73 32.61
CA ALA A 243 -29.92 16.51 33.84
C ALA A 243 -30.95 17.65 33.76
N ASP A 244 -30.98 18.40 32.65
CA ASP A 244 -31.95 19.46 32.41
C ASP A 244 -33.39 18.91 32.35
N ALA A 245 -33.60 17.76 31.71
CA ALA A 245 -34.89 17.08 31.66
C ALA A 245 -35.34 16.58 33.06
N ALA A 246 -34.41 16.09 33.88
CA ALA A 246 -34.69 15.70 35.26
C ALA A 246 -35.05 16.91 36.14
N ALA A 247 -34.32 18.02 36.00
CA ALA A 247 -34.58 19.25 36.75
C ALA A 247 -35.94 19.87 36.39
N THR A 248 -36.31 19.87 35.10
CA THR A 248 -37.64 20.32 34.66
C THR A 248 -38.76 19.39 35.14
N ALA A 249 -38.54 18.07 35.15
CA ALA A 249 -39.51 17.12 35.71
C ALA A 249 -39.70 17.30 37.22
N GLU A 250 -38.64 17.60 37.97
CA GLU A 250 -38.72 17.90 39.40
C GLU A 250 -39.45 19.22 39.67
N ALA A 251 -39.13 20.28 38.92
CA ALA A 251 -39.82 21.57 39.01
C ALA A 251 -41.33 21.43 38.75
N ASN A 252 -41.71 20.65 37.72
CA ASN A 252 -43.11 20.37 37.43
C ASN A 252 -43.81 19.60 38.57
N ARG A 253 -43.12 18.62 39.19
CA ARG A 253 -43.66 17.87 40.35
C ARG A 253 -43.87 18.75 41.58
N LEU A 254 -42.94 19.67 41.86
CA LEU A 254 -43.07 20.62 42.97
C LEU A 254 -44.21 21.61 42.71
N ALA A 255 -44.37 22.08 41.47
CA ALA A 255 -45.48 22.94 41.07
C ALA A 255 -46.84 22.22 41.18
N GLU A 256 -46.92 20.94 40.81
CA GLU A 256 -48.13 20.12 41.01
C GLU A 256 -48.45 19.90 42.50
N GLN A 257 -47.44 19.75 43.36
CA GLN A 257 -47.64 19.66 44.81
C GLN A 257 -48.11 20.98 45.42
N GLU A 258 -47.58 22.14 45.01
CA GLU A 258 -48.10 23.45 45.42
C GLU A 258 -49.55 23.68 44.94
N ALA A 259 -49.88 23.24 43.72
CA ALA A 259 -51.25 23.28 43.21
C ALA A 259 -52.21 22.37 43.98
N ALA A 260 -51.73 21.24 44.52
CA ALA A 260 -52.53 20.35 45.36
C ALA A 260 -52.68 20.84 46.82
N MET A 261 -51.70 21.60 47.34
CA MET A 261 -51.72 22.14 48.71
C MET A 261 -52.64 23.38 48.86
N ASN A 262 -52.94 24.08 47.76
CA ASN A 262 -53.93 25.17 47.72
C ASN A 262 -55.10 24.85 46.78
N PRO A 263 -56.15 24.14 47.24
CA PRO A 263 -57.37 23.98 46.46
C PRO A 263 -58.16 25.30 46.53
N SER A 264 -58.13 26.10 45.46
CA SER A 264 -59.04 27.24 45.35
C SER A 264 -60.49 26.72 45.22
N PRO A 265 -61.46 27.24 46.00
CA PRO A 265 -62.86 26.84 45.88
C PRO A 265 -63.47 27.40 44.58
N PRO A 266 -64.53 26.77 44.04
CA PRO A 266 -65.14 27.25 42.81
C PRO A 266 -65.94 28.53 43.08
N ASN A 267 -65.92 29.43 42.10
CA ASN A 267 -66.81 30.59 41.84
C ASN A 267 -66.21 32.01 42.01
N GLY A 268 -65.57 32.48 40.92
CA GLY A 268 -65.63 33.83 40.30
C GLY A 268 -65.34 35.11 41.13
N PRO A 269 -65.39 36.31 40.51
CA PRO A 269 -65.03 36.69 39.14
C PRO A 269 -63.67 37.45 39.10
N VAL A 270 -63.13 37.55 37.90
CA VAL A 270 -61.92 38.31 37.52
C VAL A 270 -61.91 39.72 38.13
N LYS A 271 -60.93 40.01 38.99
CA LYS A 271 -60.44 41.37 39.26
C LYS A 271 -58.92 41.34 39.40
N SER A 272 -58.25 41.94 38.43
CA SER A 272 -56.83 42.31 38.50
C SER A 272 -56.56 43.18 39.74
N PRO A 273 -55.42 42.99 40.42
CA PRO A 273 -54.77 44.06 41.15
C PRO A 273 -53.47 44.42 40.45
N SER A 274 -53.49 45.59 39.83
CA SER A 274 -52.33 46.48 39.72
C SER A 274 -51.70 46.66 41.10
N GLY A 275 -50.45 46.21 41.28
CA GLY A 275 -49.78 46.35 42.57
C GLY A 275 -48.44 45.64 42.68
N SER A 276 -47.49 45.88 41.77
CA SER A 276 -46.04 45.70 42.01
C SER A 276 -45.21 46.18 40.80
N SER A 277 -45.33 47.46 40.45
CA SER A 277 -44.32 48.13 39.64
C SER A 277 -43.16 48.49 40.57
N CYS A 278 -42.13 47.64 40.62
CA CYS A 278 -40.70 47.94 40.87
C CYS A 278 -39.92 46.63 41.16
N ARG A 279 -39.65 45.84 40.12
CA ARG A 279 -38.53 44.87 40.11
C ARG A 279 -38.08 44.59 38.67
N SER A 280 -37.85 45.64 37.89
CA SER A 280 -37.25 45.55 36.55
C SER A 280 -35.83 46.11 36.58
N TYR A 281 -34.79 45.25 36.72
CA TYR A 281 -33.48 45.47 36.07
C TYR A 281 -32.46 44.31 36.16
N GLU A 282 -32.81 43.05 36.50
CA GLU A 282 -31.79 41.97 36.49
C GLU A 282 -32.22 40.63 35.88
N LEU A 283 -33.00 40.61 34.79
CA LEU A 283 -33.14 39.35 34.02
C LEU A 283 -33.38 39.56 32.51
N PHE A 284 -32.79 40.62 31.94
CA PHE A 284 -32.79 40.89 30.49
C PHE A 284 -31.37 40.93 29.93
N VAL A 285 -30.52 39.97 30.33
CA VAL A 285 -29.32 39.59 29.57
C VAL A 285 -29.37 38.07 29.36
N GLY A 286 -30.12 37.69 28.33
CA GLY A 286 -29.66 36.71 27.35
C GLY A 286 -29.77 35.24 27.70
N GLN A 287 -30.99 34.69 27.77
CA GLN A 287 -31.19 33.30 27.35
C GLN A 287 -32.66 32.97 27.08
N GLU A 288 -33.01 32.90 25.80
CA GLU A 288 -33.92 31.91 25.20
C GLU A 288 -33.53 31.89 23.70
N LYS A 289 -32.96 30.81 23.15
CA LYS A 289 -33.57 29.49 22.86
C LYS A 289 -34.90 29.67 22.11
N THR A 290 -35.27 28.98 21.05
CA THR A 290 -34.77 27.82 20.29
C THR A 290 -35.76 27.68 19.13
N MET A 291 -35.26 27.19 17.99
CA MET A 291 -35.88 26.11 17.19
C MET A 291 -37.34 26.26 16.71
N ASP A 292 -37.50 26.36 15.39
CA ASP A 292 -38.44 25.50 14.66
C ASP A 292 -37.81 25.12 13.31
N GLU A 293 -37.15 23.96 13.28
CA GLU A 293 -36.91 23.21 12.05
C GLU A 293 -38.15 22.36 11.79
N ARG A 294 -38.99 22.75 10.82
CA ARG A 294 -39.83 21.84 10.04
C ARG A 294 -40.27 22.53 8.74
N ASP A 295 -39.29 22.76 7.87
CA ASP A 295 -39.48 22.88 6.42
C ASP A 295 -38.18 22.44 5.72
N MET A 296 -37.80 21.20 5.96
CA MET A 296 -36.84 20.49 5.10
C MET A 296 -37.62 19.88 3.94
N LYS A 297 -37.19 20.16 2.71
CA LYS A 297 -37.39 19.37 1.47
C LYS A 297 -38.43 19.86 0.46
N GLU A 298 -38.15 20.98 -0.21
CA GLU A 298 -38.51 21.16 -1.64
C GLU A 298 -37.74 22.33 -2.28
N ARG A 299 -36.52 22.07 -2.79
CA ARG A 299 -35.90 22.69 -3.99
C ARG A 299 -34.38 22.48 -4.00
N ALA A 300 -34.01 21.23 -4.24
CA ALA A 300 -32.86 20.97 -5.09
C ALA A 300 -33.32 20.06 -6.23
N SER A 301 -33.04 20.50 -7.45
CA SER A 301 -33.24 19.84 -8.76
C SER A 301 -34.56 20.09 -9.48
N ILE A 302 -34.53 20.99 -10.49
CA ILE A 302 -34.62 20.68 -11.94
C ILE A 302 -34.34 21.99 -12.74
N LYS A 303 -33.21 22.01 -13.48
CA LYS A 303 -32.95 22.51 -14.88
C LYS A 303 -33.44 23.94 -15.27
N SER A 304 -32.71 24.87 -15.93
CA SER A 304 -31.56 24.89 -16.88
C SER A 304 -31.12 26.34 -17.18
N GLU A 305 -29.83 26.50 -17.53
CA GLU A 305 -29.16 27.42 -18.49
C GLU A 305 -29.62 28.88 -18.71
N THR A 306 -28.71 29.84 -18.44
CA THR A 306 -28.03 30.78 -19.40
C THR A 306 -27.14 31.76 -18.60
N GLY A 307 -25.80 31.81 -18.85
CA GLY A 307 -25.01 32.94 -19.42
C GLY A 307 -25.12 34.27 -18.65
N GLU A 308 -24.11 35.04 -18.22
CA GLU A 308 -22.69 35.23 -18.57
C GLU A 308 -21.98 36.07 -17.47
N SER A 309 -20.66 35.91 -17.37
CA SER A 309 -19.59 36.91 -17.06
C SER A 309 -19.50 37.69 -15.72
N SER A 310 -18.24 37.72 -15.22
CA SER A 310 -17.49 38.73 -14.42
C SER A 310 -16.93 38.13 -13.11
N GLU A 311 -15.63 37.85 -12.97
CA GLU A 311 -14.40 38.68 -12.98
C GLU A 311 -14.18 39.46 -11.67
N SER A 312 -12.96 39.31 -11.12
CA SER A 312 -12.30 40.09 -10.04
C SER A 312 -12.51 39.65 -8.58
N ARG A 313 -11.54 39.71 -7.66
CA ARG A 313 -10.07 39.72 -7.66
C ARG A 313 -9.67 39.58 -6.17
N SER A 314 -8.65 38.80 -5.87
CA SER A 314 -8.01 38.69 -4.56
C SER A 314 -7.28 39.98 -4.18
N HIS A 315 -7.20 40.30 -2.87
CA HIS A 315 -6.01 40.81 -2.18
C HIS A 315 -6.32 41.13 -0.69
N MET A 316 -5.68 40.42 0.24
CA MET A 316 -5.36 40.97 1.58
C MET A 316 -3.85 40.96 1.73
N ASN A 317 -3.31 42.16 1.92
CA ASN A 317 -1.88 42.42 2.04
C ASN A 317 -1.53 42.61 3.52
N GLY A 318 -0.50 41.91 3.99
CA GLY A 318 0.04 42.09 5.34
C GLY A 318 0.89 43.36 5.47
N LYS A 319 1.01 43.89 6.69
CA LYS A 319 2.14 44.75 7.08
C LYS A 319 2.43 44.65 8.58
N VAL A 320 3.72 44.51 8.87
CA VAL A 320 4.36 44.24 10.16
C VAL A 320 4.96 45.53 10.75
N ARG A 321 4.76 45.72 12.07
CA ARG A 321 5.53 46.42 13.16
C ARG A 321 6.17 47.81 12.93
N LYS A 322 6.02 48.73 13.92
CA LYS A 322 6.91 48.85 15.12
C LYS A 322 6.56 50.06 16.02
N VAL A 323 6.61 49.78 17.34
CA VAL A 323 7.22 50.52 18.49
C VAL A 323 6.74 51.94 18.85
N GLY A 324 6.38 52.08 20.14
CA GLY A 324 6.41 53.33 20.91
C GLY A 324 6.12 53.07 22.40
N GLU A 325 7.17 53.02 23.22
CA GLU A 325 7.10 53.05 24.69
C GLU A 325 6.52 54.39 25.18
N LYS A 326 5.71 54.34 26.26
CA LYS A 326 5.66 55.38 27.30
C LYS A 326 5.02 54.83 28.57
N LEU A 327 5.78 54.91 29.67
CA LEU A 327 5.36 54.78 31.07
C LEU A 327 4.23 55.77 31.42
N CYS A 328 3.32 55.38 32.32
CA CYS A 328 3.18 55.99 33.66
C CYS A 328 2.13 55.27 34.53
N TYR A 329 2.48 55.11 35.80
CA TYR A 329 1.68 54.62 36.92
C TYR A 329 0.55 55.59 37.31
N MET A 330 -0.58 55.05 37.78
CA MET A 330 -1.15 55.31 39.11
C MET A 330 -2.16 54.23 39.48
#